data_AF-T1ADV5-F1
#
_entry.id   AF-T1ADV5-F1
#
_cell.length_a   1.000
_cell.length_b   1.000
_cell.length_c   1.000
_cell.angle_alpha   90.00
_cell.angle_beta   90.00
_cell.angle_gamma   90.00
#
_symmetry.space_group_name_H-M   'P 1'
#
loop_
_entity.id
_entity.type
_entity.pdbx_description
1 polymer ?
#
loop_
_entity_poly.entity_id
_entity_poly.type
_entity_poly.pdbx_seq_one_letter_code
_entity_poly.pdbx_strand_id
1 'polypeptide(L)'
;GGETERQVYFVQSTGALEQGGQPELALRFDLTVPLARYVAEHEHDLSFPFRRYQMQRVYRGERAQRGRFREFYQCDIDVIGKDSLSVRYDAEMPAVIHSVFRDLRIGPFQIQLNNRKLMRGYFESLGVAAEQQMPVLREVDKLDKRGADFVRATLIGPQFGLSHEAA
;
A
#
# COMPACT_ATOMS: atom_id res chain seq x y z
N GLY A 1 8.79 4.14 7.94
CA GLY A 1 8.10 4.55 6.71
C GLY A 1 7.59 5.96 6.90
N GLY A 2 8.38 6.96 6.53
CA GLY A 2 8.18 8.35 6.99
C GLY A 2 7.00 9.13 6.38
N GLU A 3 6.37 8.62 5.30
CA GLU A 3 5.15 9.24 4.75
C GLU A 3 3.86 8.71 5.38
N THR A 4 3.85 7.44 5.83
CA THR A 4 2.65 6.81 6.41
C THR A 4 2.32 7.37 7.79
N GLU A 5 3.32 7.70 8.61
CA GLU A 5 3.12 8.34 9.92
C GLU A 5 2.46 9.72 9.82
N ARG A 6 2.65 10.42 8.70
CA ARG A 6 2.01 11.72 8.43
C ARG A 6 0.52 11.60 8.06
N GLN A 7 0.01 10.39 7.92
CA GLN A 7 -1.38 10.11 7.52
C GLN A 7 -2.27 9.65 8.68
N VAL A 8 -1.77 9.53 9.91
CA VAL A 8 -2.54 8.96 11.03
C VAL A 8 -3.16 10.05 11.90
N TYR A 9 -4.45 9.94 12.19
CA TYR A 9 -5.12 10.76 13.20
C TYR A 9 -5.05 10.07 14.55
N PHE A 10 -4.40 10.71 15.52
CA PHE A 10 -4.44 10.29 16.91
C PHE A 10 -5.75 10.74 17.59
N VAL A 11 -6.24 9.91 18.50
CA VAL A 11 -7.50 10.13 19.22
C VAL A 11 -7.26 9.95 20.72
N GLN A 12 -7.82 10.86 21.51
CA GLN A 12 -7.85 10.76 22.96
C GLN A 12 -9.15 11.37 23.50
N SER A 13 -9.54 10.96 24.71
CA SER A 13 -10.70 11.54 25.39
C SER A 13 -10.39 12.97 25.87
N THR A 14 -11.42 13.78 26.05
CA THR A 14 -11.28 15.15 26.57
C THR A 14 -10.68 15.16 27.99
N GLY A 15 -11.07 14.21 28.85
CA GLY A 15 -10.50 14.08 30.19
C GLY A 15 -9.01 13.71 30.19
N ALA A 16 -8.56 12.83 29.26
CA ALA A 16 -7.14 12.50 29.13
C ALA A 16 -6.32 13.69 28.59
N LEU A 17 -6.90 14.48 27.68
CA LEU A 17 -6.28 15.71 27.18
C LEU A 17 -6.05 16.73 28.30
N GLU A 18 -7.02 16.91 29.21
CA GLU A 18 -6.88 17.81 30.37
C GLU A 18 -5.77 17.35 31.34
N GLN A 19 -5.51 16.04 31.42
CA GLN A 19 -4.46 15.47 32.23
C GLN A 19 -3.06 15.51 31.57
N GLY A 20 -2.96 16.07 30.35
CA GLY A 20 -1.69 16.18 29.63
C GLY A 20 -1.15 14.86 29.09
N GLY A 21 -2.00 13.84 28.96
CA GLY A 21 -1.63 12.55 28.39
C GLY A 21 -1.28 12.65 26.89
N GLN A 22 -0.44 11.74 26.41
CA GLN A 22 -0.25 11.54 24.97
C GLN A 22 -1.33 10.60 24.44
N PRO A 23 -1.78 10.77 23.18
CA PRO A 23 -2.76 9.87 22.60
C PRO A 23 -2.23 8.44 22.44
N GLU A 24 -2.99 7.47 22.95
CA GLU A 24 -2.67 6.04 22.80
C GLU A 24 -3.46 5.36 21.67
N LEU A 25 -4.50 6.02 21.17
CA LEU A 25 -5.37 5.50 20.11
C LEU A 25 -5.20 6.29 18.82
N ALA A 26 -5.47 5.62 17.72
CA ALA A 26 -5.48 6.22 16.40
C ALA A 26 -6.67 5.73 15.57
N LEU A 27 -7.15 6.59 14.68
CA LEU A 27 -8.06 6.17 13.62
C LEU A 27 -7.28 5.36 12.59
N ARG A 28 -7.85 4.22 12.19
CA ARG A 28 -7.28 3.37 11.13
C ARG A 28 -7.18 4.13 9.81
N PHE A 29 -6.00 4.09 9.19
CA PHE A 29 -5.73 4.76 7.91
C PHE A 29 -5.91 3.84 6.69
N ASP A 30 -6.00 2.53 6.94
CA ASP A 30 -6.32 1.47 5.99
C ASP A 30 -7.06 0.31 6.70
N LEU A 31 -7.37 -0.77 5.96
CA LEU A 31 -7.97 -2.00 6.51
C LEU A 31 -6.97 -3.17 6.57
N THR A 32 -5.75 -3.02 6.05
CA THR A 32 -4.71 -4.06 6.04
C THR A 32 -4.02 -4.20 7.39
N VAL A 33 -3.68 -3.09 8.07
CA VAL A 33 -3.05 -3.17 9.38
C VAL A 33 -4.00 -3.78 10.42
N PRO A 34 -5.29 -3.36 10.51
CA PRO A 34 -6.26 -4.03 11.36
C PRO A 34 -6.47 -5.51 11.03
N LEU A 35 -6.37 -5.91 9.75
CA LEU A 35 -6.40 -7.32 9.36
C LEU A 35 -5.25 -8.12 9.96
N ALA A 36 -4.03 -7.62 9.76
CA ALA A 36 -2.84 -8.30 10.26
C ALA A 36 -2.94 -8.52 11.77
N ARG A 37 -3.40 -7.51 12.51
CA ARG A 37 -3.68 -7.62 13.95
C ARG A 37 -4.75 -8.69 14.24
N TYR A 38 -5.88 -8.66 13.53
CA TYR A 38 -6.96 -9.64 13.72
C TYR A 38 -6.50 -11.08 13.47
N VAL A 39 -5.75 -11.32 12.40
CA VAL A 39 -5.22 -12.67 12.10
C VAL A 39 -4.23 -13.12 13.16
N ALA A 40 -3.35 -12.23 13.62
CA ALA A 40 -2.38 -12.55 14.67
C ALA A 40 -3.05 -12.86 16.02
N GLU A 41 -4.09 -12.12 16.39
CA GLU A 41 -4.84 -12.34 17.65
C GLU A 41 -5.70 -13.61 17.64
N HIS A 42 -6.20 -14.01 16.46
CA HIS A 42 -7.16 -15.10 16.31
C HIS A 42 -6.62 -16.29 15.52
N GLU A 43 -5.31 -16.41 15.32
CA GLU A 43 -4.71 -17.42 14.43
C GLU A 43 -5.21 -18.85 14.72
N HIS A 44 -5.36 -19.20 15.99
CA HIS A 44 -5.82 -20.52 16.43
C HIS A 44 -7.32 -20.78 16.20
N ASP A 45 -8.12 -19.72 16.01
CA ASP A 45 -9.56 -19.79 15.78
C ASP A 45 -9.92 -19.71 14.29
N LEU A 46 -8.94 -19.35 13.43
CA LEU A 46 -9.15 -19.16 12.00
C LEU A 46 -8.85 -20.42 11.19
N SER A 47 -9.64 -20.62 10.13
CA SER A 47 -9.38 -21.65 9.12
C SER A 47 -8.62 -21.04 7.94
N PHE A 48 -7.54 -21.68 7.52
CA PHE A 48 -6.68 -21.22 6.43
C PHE A 48 -6.88 -22.06 5.14
N PRO A 49 -6.90 -21.43 3.95
CA PRO A 49 -6.71 -20.00 3.71
C PRO A 49 -7.90 -19.16 4.19
N PHE A 50 -7.62 -18.16 5.02
CA PHE A 50 -8.61 -17.27 5.61
C PHE A 50 -9.02 -16.24 4.57
N ARG A 51 -10.31 -16.20 4.23
CA ARG A 51 -10.86 -15.31 3.20
C ARG A 51 -11.80 -14.32 3.86
N ARG A 52 -11.65 -13.04 3.55
CA ARG A 52 -12.57 -12.01 4.05
C ARG A 52 -12.81 -10.93 3.02
N TYR A 53 -13.90 -10.21 3.22
CA TYR A 53 -14.09 -8.87 2.67
C TYR A 53 -14.37 -7.90 3.82
N GLN A 54 -14.01 -6.62 3.65
CA GLN A 54 -14.32 -5.58 4.63
C GLN A 54 -14.66 -4.28 3.91
N MET A 55 -15.84 -3.73 4.22
CA MET A 55 -16.28 -2.43 3.72
C MET A 55 -16.42 -1.47 4.88
N GLN A 56 -15.46 -0.56 5.07
CA GLN A 56 -15.45 0.37 6.20
C GLN A 56 -14.80 1.69 5.82
N ARG A 57 -15.16 2.74 6.58
CA ARG A 57 -14.49 4.03 6.53
C ARG A 57 -13.06 3.93 7.06
N VAL A 58 -12.15 4.66 6.43
CA VAL A 58 -10.77 4.87 6.89
C VAL A 58 -10.45 6.36 6.90
N TYR A 59 -9.43 6.74 7.66
CA TYR A 59 -9.12 8.14 7.95
C TYR A 59 -7.66 8.48 7.63
N ARG A 60 -7.43 9.51 6.80
CA ARG A 60 -6.08 9.92 6.40
C ARG A 60 -5.83 11.40 6.70
N GLY A 61 -4.75 11.66 7.44
CA GLY A 61 -4.23 12.96 7.87
C GLY A 61 -3.76 13.90 6.76
N GLU A 62 -3.92 13.52 5.49
CA GLU A 62 -3.41 14.28 4.35
C GLU A 62 -4.05 15.66 4.25
N ARG A 63 -3.29 16.63 3.71
CA ARG A 63 -3.84 17.94 3.37
C ARG A 63 -4.93 17.73 2.31
N ALA A 64 -6.15 18.14 2.63
CA ALA A 64 -7.28 18.01 1.71
C ALA A 64 -6.94 18.71 0.38
N GLN A 65 -7.00 17.94 -0.70
CA GLN A 65 -6.92 18.39 -2.08
C GLN A 65 -8.20 17.95 -2.79
N ARG A 66 -8.51 18.51 -3.96
CA ARG A 66 -9.69 18.08 -4.72
C ARG A 66 -9.61 16.57 -4.98
N GLY A 67 -10.60 15.82 -4.51
CA GLY A 67 -10.65 14.36 -4.62
C GLY A 67 -9.88 13.58 -3.54
N ARG A 68 -9.20 14.25 -2.60
CA ARG A 68 -8.55 13.62 -1.43
C ARG A 68 -9.34 13.95 -0.17
N PHE A 69 -10.23 13.03 0.20
CA PHE A 69 -11.01 13.13 1.42
C PHE A 69 -10.21 12.63 2.62
N ARG A 70 -10.49 13.20 3.79
CA ARG A 70 -9.93 12.75 5.07
C ARG A 70 -10.62 11.51 5.61
N GLU A 71 -11.83 11.24 5.14
CA GLU A 71 -12.63 10.06 5.44
C GLU A 71 -13.24 9.54 4.14
N PHE A 72 -13.10 8.24 3.88
CA PHE A 72 -13.70 7.58 2.72
C PHE A 72 -13.85 6.08 2.97
N TYR A 73 -14.70 5.42 2.18
CA TYR A 73 -14.86 3.97 2.23
C TYR A 73 -13.74 3.26 1.47
N GLN A 74 -13.24 2.19 2.07
CA GLN A 74 -12.49 1.14 1.39
C GLN A 74 -13.34 -0.13 1.36
N CYS A 75 -13.19 -0.88 0.27
CA CYS A 75 -13.87 -2.15 0.03
C CYS A 75 -12.80 -3.18 -0.30
N ASP A 76 -12.26 -3.82 0.72
CA ASP A 76 -11.10 -4.70 0.61
C ASP A 76 -11.56 -6.16 0.55
N ILE A 77 -10.81 -6.97 -0.20
CA ILE A 77 -10.90 -8.42 -0.23
C ILE A 77 -9.50 -8.99 0.01
N ASP A 78 -9.38 -9.94 0.92
CA ASP A 78 -8.10 -10.50 1.31
C ASP A 78 -8.19 -12.02 1.41
N VAL A 79 -7.10 -12.69 1.01
CA VAL A 79 -6.88 -14.12 1.23
C VAL A 79 -5.56 -14.29 1.95
N ILE A 80 -5.61 -14.82 3.16
CA ILE A 80 -4.43 -15.03 4.01
C ILE A 80 -4.15 -16.53 4.07
N GLY A 81 -2.94 -16.93 3.70
CA GLY A 81 -2.46 -18.29 3.84
C GLY A 81 -1.72 -18.51 5.17
N LYS A 82 -1.56 -19.77 5.55
CA LYS A 82 -0.61 -20.18 6.60
C LYS A 82 0.58 -20.83 5.89
N ASP A 83 1.77 -20.30 6.14
CA ASP A 83 3.07 -20.67 5.52
C ASP A 83 3.20 -20.41 4.01
N SER A 84 2.22 -20.83 3.22
CA SER A 84 2.18 -20.64 1.77
C SER A 84 0.80 -20.25 1.29
N LEU A 85 0.76 -19.55 0.16
CA LEU A 85 -0.47 -19.20 -0.54
C LEU A 85 -0.25 -19.42 -2.04
N SER A 86 -1.18 -20.14 -2.66
CA SER A 86 -1.11 -20.44 -4.09
C SER A 86 -1.35 -19.18 -4.92
N VAL A 87 -0.56 -19.00 -6.00
CA VAL A 87 -0.69 -17.90 -6.97
C VAL A 87 -2.09 -17.80 -7.62
N ARG A 88 -2.88 -18.87 -7.54
CA ARG A 88 -4.28 -18.85 -7.99
C ARG A 88 -5.11 -17.77 -7.29
N TYR A 89 -4.79 -17.45 -6.03
CA TYR A 89 -5.51 -16.41 -5.28
C TYR A 89 -5.17 -15.01 -5.79
N ASP A 90 -3.94 -14.77 -6.25
CA ASP A 90 -3.57 -13.55 -6.98
C ASP A 90 -4.37 -13.42 -8.28
N ALA A 91 -4.61 -14.54 -8.99
CA ALA A 91 -5.42 -14.57 -10.22
C ALA A 91 -6.92 -14.38 -9.98
N GLU A 92 -7.43 -14.69 -8.77
CA GLU A 92 -8.82 -14.40 -8.39
C GLU A 92 -9.08 -12.89 -8.25
N MET A 93 -8.09 -12.10 -7.85
CA MET A 93 -8.23 -10.65 -7.67
C MET A 93 -8.70 -9.91 -8.93
N PRO A 94 -8.06 -10.03 -10.12
CA PRO A 94 -8.55 -9.40 -11.32
C PRO A 94 -9.91 -9.94 -11.78
N ALA A 95 -10.23 -11.20 -11.51
CA ALA A 95 -11.53 -11.78 -11.81
C ALA A 95 -12.66 -11.13 -10.97
N VAL A 96 -12.41 -10.93 -9.67
CA VAL A 96 -13.36 -10.23 -8.78
C VAL A 96 -13.50 -8.77 -9.18
N ILE A 97 -12.38 -8.04 -9.42
CA ILE A 97 -12.41 -6.65 -9.89
C ILE A 97 -13.23 -6.55 -11.18
N HIS A 98 -12.99 -7.45 -12.14
CA HIS A 98 -13.72 -7.46 -13.39
C HIS A 98 -15.22 -7.70 -13.19
N SER A 99 -15.61 -8.68 -12.35
CA SER A 99 -17.01 -8.94 -12.06
C SER A 99 -17.70 -7.73 -11.44
N VAL A 100 -17.07 -7.10 -10.44
CA VAL A 100 -17.62 -5.93 -9.76
C VAL A 100 -17.79 -4.76 -10.73
N PHE A 101 -16.78 -4.43 -11.52
CA PHE A 101 -16.83 -3.30 -12.46
C PHE A 101 -17.77 -3.52 -13.63
N ARG A 102 -17.90 -4.77 -14.11
CA ARG A 102 -18.93 -5.15 -15.08
C ARG A 102 -20.33 -4.89 -14.50
N ASP A 103 -20.58 -5.33 -13.27
CA ASP A 103 -21.91 -5.22 -12.65
C ASP A 103 -22.26 -3.75 -12.33
N LEU A 104 -21.25 -2.94 -11.97
CA LEU A 104 -21.38 -1.49 -11.78
C LEU A 104 -21.51 -0.68 -13.08
N ARG A 105 -21.25 -1.29 -14.25
CA ARG A 105 -21.37 -0.67 -15.58
C ARG A 105 -20.56 0.63 -15.73
N ILE A 106 -19.32 0.65 -15.24
CA ILE A 106 -18.44 1.83 -15.27
C ILE A 106 -17.85 2.14 -16.67
N GLY A 107 -18.17 1.32 -17.67
CA GLY A 107 -17.57 1.39 -19.01
C GLY A 107 -16.28 0.56 -19.13
N PRO A 108 -15.53 0.73 -20.23
CA PRO A 108 -14.26 0.03 -20.44
C PRO A 108 -13.23 0.39 -19.36
N PHE A 109 -12.46 -0.59 -18.91
CA PHE A 109 -11.35 -0.41 -17.98
C PHE A 109 -10.22 -1.38 -18.29
N GLN A 110 -9.03 -1.10 -17.75
CA GLN A 110 -7.85 -1.94 -17.86
C GLN A 110 -7.30 -2.23 -16.46
N ILE A 111 -6.93 -3.49 -16.21
CA ILE A 111 -6.22 -3.88 -14.99
C ILE A 111 -4.73 -4.00 -15.33
N GLN A 112 -3.91 -3.17 -14.70
CA GLN A 112 -2.45 -3.27 -14.82
C GLN A 112 -1.91 -4.23 -13.76
N LEU A 113 -1.10 -5.19 -14.17
CA LEU A 113 -0.53 -6.22 -13.30
C LEU A 113 1.00 -6.11 -13.31
N ASN A 114 1.62 -6.23 -12.14
CA ASN A 114 3.07 -6.31 -12.00
C ASN A 114 3.45 -7.28 -10.87
N ASN A 115 4.69 -7.78 -10.88
CA ASN A 115 5.26 -8.59 -9.82
C ASN A 115 6.59 -7.96 -9.36
N ARG A 116 6.68 -7.62 -8.07
CA ARG A 116 7.88 -6.99 -7.49
C ARG A 116 9.16 -7.83 -7.66
N LYS A 117 9.04 -9.16 -7.80
CA LYS A 117 10.20 -10.05 -8.07
C LYS A 117 10.84 -9.76 -9.41
N LEU A 118 10.06 -9.37 -10.44
CA LEU A 118 10.58 -8.97 -11.75
C LEU A 118 11.38 -7.68 -11.64
N MET A 119 10.82 -6.67 -10.95
CA MET A 119 11.51 -5.40 -10.72
C MET A 119 12.81 -5.59 -9.93
N ARG A 120 12.79 -6.45 -8.90
CA ARG A 120 13.99 -6.80 -8.15
C ARG A 120 15.05 -7.43 -9.06
N GLY A 121 14.70 -8.45 -9.84
CA GLY A 121 15.66 -9.09 -10.75
C GLY A 121 16.21 -8.12 -11.80
N TYR A 122 15.37 -7.20 -12.29
CA TYR A 122 15.81 -6.14 -13.19
C TYR A 122 16.84 -5.21 -12.52
N PHE A 123 16.57 -4.73 -11.32
CA PHE A 123 17.51 -3.88 -10.58
C PHE A 123 18.81 -4.61 -10.21
N GLU A 124 18.75 -5.89 -9.85
CA GLU A 124 19.94 -6.73 -9.63
C GLU A 124 20.80 -6.80 -10.90
N SER A 125 20.18 -6.96 -12.08
CA SER A 125 20.91 -6.98 -13.36
C SER A 125 21.61 -5.66 -13.70
N LEU A 126 21.14 -4.54 -13.13
CA LEU A 126 21.73 -3.21 -13.28
C LEU A 126 22.75 -2.89 -12.17
N GLY A 127 23.05 -3.84 -11.28
CA GLY A 127 23.99 -3.64 -10.16
C GLY A 127 23.45 -2.80 -9.01
N VAL A 128 22.14 -2.60 -8.92
CA VAL A 128 21.52 -1.85 -7.82
C VAL A 128 21.47 -2.72 -6.56
N ALA A 129 22.14 -2.27 -5.51
CA ALA A 129 22.22 -2.97 -4.23
C ALA A 129 20.82 -3.17 -3.61
N ALA A 130 20.61 -4.31 -2.92
CA ALA A 130 19.31 -4.72 -2.41
C ALA A 130 18.66 -3.67 -1.48
N GLU A 131 19.46 -3.01 -0.65
CA GLU A 131 19.06 -1.94 0.25
C GLU A 131 18.59 -0.67 -0.47
N GLN A 132 19.07 -0.43 -1.69
CA GLN A 132 18.70 0.71 -2.52
C GLN A 132 17.48 0.44 -3.40
N GLN A 133 17.13 -0.83 -3.67
CA GLN A 133 16.04 -1.18 -4.60
C GLN A 133 14.68 -0.61 -4.21
N MET A 134 14.32 -0.66 -2.92
CA MET A 134 13.03 -0.12 -2.46
C MET A 134 12.97 1.42 -2.57
N PRO A 135 13.98 2.18 -2.12
CA PRO A 135 14.11 3.59 -2.45
C PRO A 135 14.04 3.90 -3.95
N VAL A 136 14.76 3.15 -4.80
CA VAL A 136 14.76 3.34 -6.25
C VAL A 136 13.37 3.12 -6.83
N LEU A 137 12.69 2.04 -6.44
CA LEU A 137 11.33 1.75 -6.89
C LEU A 137 10.35 2.88 -6.55
N ARG A 138 10.51 3.54 -5.39
CA ARG A 138 9.69 4.71 -5.01
C ARG A 138 9.95 5.93 -5.89
N GLU A 139 11.16 6.11 -6.40
CA GLU A 139 11.44 7.18 -7.36
C GLU A 139 10.90 6.84 -8.75
N VAL A 140 11.01 5.58 -9.17
CA VAL A 140 10.42 5.08 -10.43
C VAL A 140 8.90 5.23 -10.43
N ASP A 141 8.22 5.04 -9.29
CA ASP A 141 6.76 5.26 -9.15
C ASP A 141 6.33 6.72 -9.46
N LYS A 142 7.28 7.67 -9.45
CA LYS A 142 7.02 9.08 -9.77
C LYS A 142 7.16 9.38 -11.26
N LEU A 143 7.53 8.41 -12.09
CA LEU A 143 7.81 8.58 -13.52
C LEU A 143 6.65 9.25 -14.25
N ASP A 144 5.43 8.74 -14.09
CA ASP A 144 4.23 9.27 -14.76
C ASP A 144 3.91 10.71 -14.35
N LYS A 145 4.26 11.09 -13.12
CA LYS A 145 3.93 12.40 -12.55
C LYS A 145 5.01 13.44 -12.76
N ARG A 146 6.28 13.02 -12.79
CA ARG A 146 7.45 13.92 -12.77
C ARG A 146 8.32 13.86 -14.02
N GLY A 147 8.13 12.85 -14.86
CA GLY A 147 8.87 12.64 -16.09
C GLY A 147 10.21 11.93 -15.90
N ALA A 148 10.70 11.34 -17.00
CA ALA A 148 11.91 10.53 -17.02
C ALA A 148 13.17 11.31 -16.62
N ASP A 149 13.32 12.55 -17.11
CA ASP A 149 14.50 13.38 -16.81
C ASP A 149 14.64 13.66 -15.32
N PHE A 150 13.51 13.92 -14.64
CA PHE A 150 13.52 14.14 -13.19
C PHE A 150 13.94 12.87 -12.43
N VAL A 151 13.37 11.73 -12.79
CA VAL A 151 13.67 10.46 -12.13
C VAL A 151 15.14 10.08 -12.38
N ARG A 152 15.61 10.15 -13.62
CA ARG A 152 17.01 9.91 -14.01
C ARG A 152 17.97 10.81 -13.21
N ALA A 153 17.72 12.12 -13.17
CA ALA A 153 18.56 13.05 -12.42
C ALA A 153 18.59 12.74 -10.91
N THR A 154 17.45 12.30 -10.36
CA THR A 154 17.35 11.91 -8.94
C THR A 154 18.16 10.65 -8.65
N LEU A 155 18.07 9.64 -9.52
CA LEU A 155 18.76 8.36 -9.40
C LEU A 155 20.29 8.47 -9.57
N ILE A 156 20.76 9.40 -10.41
CA ILE A 156 22.20 9.70 -10.55
C ILE A 156 22.69 10.55 -9.37
N GLY A 157 21.80 11.35 -8.77
CA GLY A 157 22.12 12.27 -7.70
C GLY A 157 22.71 11.61 -6.44
N PRO A 158 23.28 12.41 -5.52
CA PRO A 158 24.06 11.93 -4.37
C PRO A 158 23.29 11.04 -3.40
N GLN A 159 21.95 11.04 -3.47
CA GLN A 159 21.10 10.16 -2.66
C GLN A 159 21.18 8.70 -3.09
N PHE A 160 21.40 8.43 -4.38
CA PHE A 160 21.34 7.10 -4.97
C PHE A 160 22.67 6.70 -5.64
N GLY A 161 23.29 7.63 -6.37
CA GLY A 161 24.59 7.45 -6.99
C GLY A 161 24.62 6.37 -8.07
N LEU A 162 23.50 6.13 -8.76
CA LEU A 162 23.46 5.15 -9.85
C LEU A 162 24.24 5.65 -11.07
N SER A 163 24.79 4.71 -11.85
CA SER A 163 25.45 5.04 -13.11
C SER A 163 24.45 5.58 -14.14
N HIS A 164 24.94 6.29 -15.16
CA HIS A 164 24.10 6.75 -16.27
C HIS A 164 23.42 5.62 -17.06
N GLU A 165 24.00 4.42 -17.03
CA GLU A 165 23.47 3.23 -17.70
C GLU A 165 22.37 2.55 -16.85
N ALA A 166 22.52 2.57 -15.52
CA ALA A 166 21.54 2.00 -14.59
C ALA A 166 20.33 2.94 -14.34
N ALA A 167 20.52 4.25 -14.48
CA ALA A 167 19.48 5.29 -14.33
C ALA A 167 18.77 5.60 -15.65
#